data_AF-A0A953WK84-F1
#
_entry.id   AF-A0A953WK84-F1
#
_cell.length_a   1.000
_cell.length_b   1.000
_cell.length_c   1.000
_cell.angle_alpha   90.00
_cell.angle_beta   90.00
_cell.angle_gamma   90.00
#
_symmetry.space_group_name_H-M   'P 1'
#
loop_
_entity.id
_entity.type
_entity.pdbx_description
1 polymer ?
#
loop_
_entity_poly.entity_id
_entity_poly.type
_entity_poly.pdbx_seq_one_letter_code
_entity_poly.pdbx_strand_id
1 'polypeptide(L)' 'MPQKSAAILVIGDEILSGRTRDANLHFLAGWLTERGVALKEARVVGDEEAAIVAALNALRTEYDYVFTSGGIGPTHDDI' A
#
# COMPACT_ATOMS: atom_id res chain seq x y z
N MET A 1 22.40 12.49 4.19
CA MET A 1 21.25 12.60 3.28
C MET A 1 19.99 12.43 4.12
N PRO A 2 18.89 13.16 3.89
CA PRO A 2 17.65 12.93 4.61
C PRO A 2 17.16 11.50 4.37
N GLN A 3 16.56 10.89 5.40
CA GLN A 3 16.00 9.55 5.32
C GLN A 3 14.87 9.52 4.28
N LYS A 4 14.93 8.58 3.33
CA LYS A 4 13.86 8.39 2.33
C LYS A 4 12.57 7.91 3.00
N SER A 5 11.43 8.42 2.54
CA SER A 5 10.10 8.04 3.04
C SER A 5 9.39 7.07 2.09
N ALA A 6 8.52 6.24 2.65
CA ALA A 6 7.68 5.33 1.88
C ALA A 6 6.26 5.30 2.42
N ALA A 7 5.32 4.95 1.56
CA ALA A 7 3.98 4.54 1.94
C ALA A 7 3.59 3.21 1.26
N ILE A 8 2.64 2.50 1.86
CA ILE A 8 2.01 1.32 1.25
C ILE A 8 0.50 1.56 1.07
N LEU A 9 0.01 1.25 -0.13
CA LEU A 9 -1.40 1.19 -0.46
C LEU A 9 -1.82 -0.28 -0.58
N VAL A 10 -2.66 -0.73 0.34
CA VAL A 10 -3.26 -2.06 0.33
C VAL A 10 -4.64 -1.96 -0.31
N ILE A 11 -4.91 -2.81 -1.29
CA ILE A 11 -6.13 -2.85 -2.08
C ILE A 11 -6.80 -4.19 -1.80
N GLY A 12 -8.06 -4.17 -1.40
CA GLY A 12 -8.83 -5.40 -1.19
C GLY A 12 -9.97 -5.23 -0.20
N ASP A 13 -11.20 -5.50 -0.65
CA ASP A 13 -12.40 -5.49 0.18
C ASP A 13 -12.33 -6.50 1.33
N GLU A 14 -11.63 -7.63 1.16
CA GLU A 14 -11.43 -8.62 2.21
C GLU A 14 -10.53 -8.14 3.34
N ILE A 15 -9.62 -7.19 3.07
CA ILE A 15 -8.80 -6.55 4.09
C ILE A 15 -9.67 -5.57 4.87
N LEU A 16 -10.46 -4.74 4.18
CA LEU A 16 -11.40 -3.81 4.81
C LEU A 16 -12.47 -4.53 5.62
N SER A 17 -12.98 -5.65 5.13
CA SER A 17 -13.98 -6.45 5.84
C SER A 17 -13.39 -7.29 6.98
N GLY A 18 -12.06 -7.32 7.13
CA GLY A 18 -11.35 -8.14 8.12
C GLY A 18 -11.43 -9.65 7.89
N ARG A 19 -11.82 -10.11 6.69
CA ARG A 19 -11.84 -11.54 6.33
C ARG A 19 -10.41 -12.07 6.19
N THR A 20 -9.52 -11.21 5.71
CA THR A 20 -8.10 -11.50 5.52
C THR A 20 -7.28 -10.52 6.34
N ARG A 21 -6.25 -11.03 7.02
CA ARG A 21 -5.26 -10.21 7.70
C ARG A 21 -4.14 -9.85 6.73
N ASP A 22 -3.84 -8.57 6.61
CA ASP A 22 -2.67 -8.11 5.85
C ASP A 22 -1.37 -8.63 6.52
N ALA A 23 -0.55 -9.34 5.73
CA ALA A 23 0.79 -9.77 6.11
C ALA A 23 1.92 -8.98 5.42
N ASN A 24 1.58 -8.21 4.38
CA ASN A 24 2.53 -7.52 3.51
C ASN A 24 3.08 -6.25 4.15
N LEU A 25 2.25 -5.52 4.89
CA LEU A 25 2.63 -4.34 5.66
C LEU A 25 3.77 -4.63 6.62
N HIS A 26 3.62 -5.69 7.43
CA HIS A 26 4.62 -6.04 8.44
C HIS A 26 5.96 -6.43 7.81
N PHE A 27 5.92 -7.25 6.76
CA PHE A 27 7.10 -7.65 6.01
C PHE A 27 7.81 -6.43 5.38
N LEU A 28 7.06 -5.58 4.67
CA LEU A 28 7.60 -4.41 4.00
C LEU A 28 8.23 -3.42 5.00
N ALA A 29 7.59 -3.17 6.13
CA ALA A 29 8.12 -2.27 7.16
C ALA A 29 9.49 -2.73 7.67
N GLY A 30 9.67 -4.04 7.92
CA GLY A 30 10.96 -4.61 8.30
C GLY A 30 12.01 -4.46 7.19
N TRP A 31 11.64 -4.85 5.97
CA TRP A 31 12.53 -4.79 4.81
C TRP A 31 13.02 -3.37 4.48
N LEU A 32 12.14 -2.36 4.61
CA LEU A 32 12.48 -0.95 4.43
C LEU A 32 13.36 -0.41 5.55
N THR A 33 13.10 -0.83 6.80
CA THR A 33 13.89 -0.44 7.97
C THR A 33 15.35 -0.87 7.81
N GLU A 34 15.60 -2.10 7.36
CA GLU A 34 16.95 -2.61 7.05
C GLU A 34 17.68 -1.77 5.99
N ARG A 35 16.95 -1.05 5.13
CA ARG A 35 17.49 -0.21 4.04
C ARG A 35 17.52 1.27 4.39
N GLY A 36 17.19 1.62 5.64
CA GLY A 36 17.14 3.00 6.09
C GLY A 36 16.01 3.82 5.45
N VAL A 37 14.96 3.18 4.93
CA VAL A 37 13.76 3.85 4.42
C VAL A 37 12.68 3.80 5.50
N ALA A 38 12.06 4.93 5.80
CA ALA A 38 10.98 4.99 6.78
C ALA A 38 9.62 4.79 6.10
N LEU A 39 8.93 3.69 6.42
CA LEU A 39 7.52 3.56 6.11
C LEU A 39 6.73 4.52 7.02
N LYS A 40 6.06 5.51 6.44
CA LYS A 40 5.38 6.60 7.17
C LYS A 40 3.87 6.47 7.16
N GLU A 41 3.32 5.81 6.15
CA GLU A 41 1.87 5.62 6.03
C GLU A 41 1.54 4.26 5.44
N ALA A 42 0.47 3.66 5.95
CA ALA A 42 -0.20 2.52 5.37
C ALA A 42 -1.66 2.89 5.18
N ARG A 43 -2.16 2.73 3.96
CA ARG A 43 -3.56 3.04 3.60
C ARG A 43 -4.19 1.80 3.00
N VAL A 44 -5.43 1.50 3.42
CA VAL A 44 -6.22 0.40 2.87
C VAL A 44 -7.42 1.00 2.12
N VAL A 45 -7.67 0.54 0.91
CA VAL A 45 -8.83 0.91 0.08
C VAL A 45 -9.51 -0.35 -0.48
N GLY A 46 -10.77 -0.23 -0.87
CA GLY A 46 -11.49 -1.30 -1.55
C GLY A 46 -11.11 -1.41 -3.02
N ASP A 47 -11.67 -2.41 -3.70
CA ASP A 47 -11.42 -2.72 -5.12
C ASP A 47 -12.20 -1.78 -6.07
N GLU A 48 -12.11 -0.48 -5.80
CA GLU A 48 -12.74 0.58 -6.60
C GLU A 48 -11.66 1.42 -7.28
N GLU A 49 -11.60 1.42 -8.62
CA GLU A 49 -10.59 2.15 -9.42
C GLU A 49 -10.45 3.61 -8.96
N ALA A 50 -11.56 4.31 -8.77
CA ALA A 50 -11.56 5.70 -8.33
C ALA A 50 -10.90 5.88 -6.95
N ALA A 51 -11.13 4.95 -6.01
CA ALA A 51 -10.52 4.98 -4.68
C ALA A 51 -9.01 4.68 -4.76
N ILE A 52 -8.61 3.71 -5.57
CA ILE A 52 -7.21 3.35 -5.82
C ILE A 52 -6.46 4.55 -6.42
N VAL A 53 -7.00 5.15 -7.48
CA VAL A 53 -6.40 6.30 -8.17
C VAL A 53 -6.28 7.51 -7.23
N ALA A 54 -7.32 7.82 -6.46
CA ALA A 54 -7.29 8.92 -5.51
C ALA A 54 -6.23 8.70 -4.42
N ALA A 55 -6.18 7.50 -3.84
CA ALA A 55 -5.21 7.14 -2.81
C ALA A 55 -3.77 7.15 -3.35
N LEU A 56 -3.52 6.54 -4.51
CA LEU A 56 -2.20 6.51 -5.13
C LEU A 56 -1.70 7.92 -5.46
N ASN A 57 -2.56 8.78 -6.00
CA ASN A 57 -2.20 10.16 -6.31
C ASN A 57 -1.84 10.97 -5.06
N ALA A 58 -2.56 10.79 -3.95
CA ALA A 58 -2.22 11.43 -2.68
C ALA A 58 -0.86 10.92 -2.13
N LEU A 59 -0.66 9.61 -2.10
CA LEU A 59 0.57 9.01 -1.55
C LEU A 59 1.80 9.36 -2.38
N ARG A 60 1.72 9.28 -3.72
CA ARG A 60 2.88 9.51 -4.59
C ARG A 60 3.36 10.96 -4.58
N THR A 61 2.51 11.91 -4.17
CA THR A 61 2.89 13.32 -4.03
C THR A 61 3.59 13.62 -2.71
N GLU A 62 3.40 12.79 -1.68
CA GLU A 62 3.90 13.02 -0.33
C GLU A 62 5.14 12.19 0.02
N TYR A 63 5.33 11.03 -0.60
CA TYR A 63 6.38 10.07 -0.24
C TYR A 63 7.35 9.76 -1.38
N ASP A 64 8.62 9.46 -1.06
CA ASP A 64 9.63 9.11 -2.08
C ASP A 64 9.32 7.79 -2.79
N TYR A 65 8.72 6.83 -2.07
CA TYR A 65 8.33 5.52 -2.59
C TYR A 65 6.88 5.20 -2.23
N VAL A 66 6.16 4.59 -3.16
CA VAL A 66 4.83 4.01 -2.91
C VAL A 66 4.84 2.56 -3.35
N PHE A 67 4.43 1.68 -2.44
CA PHE A 67 4.24 0.26 -2.70
C PHE A 67 2.75 -0.04 -2.76
N THR A 68 2.33 -0.91 -3.67
CA THR A 68 0.96 -1.42 -3.73
C THR A 68 0.93 -2.91 -3.39
N SER A 69 -0.19 -3.38 -2.85
CA SER A 69 -0.44 -4.79 -2.53
C SER A 69 -1.91 -5.10 -2.70
N GLY A 70 -2.25 -6.21 -3.38
CA GLY A 70 -3.62 -6.56 -3.74
C GLY A 70 -4.08 -5.90 -5.05
N GLY A 71 -5.17 -6.41 -5.65
CA GLY A 71 -5.71 -5.92 -6.92
C GLY A 71 -4.92 -6.29 -8.20
N ILE A 72 -4.03 -7.31 -8.15
CA ILE A 72 -3.22 -7.79 -9.31
C ILE A 72 -3.38 -9.30 -9.56
N GLY A 73 -4.46 -9.90 -9.06
CA GLY A 73 -4.84 -11.28 -9.37
C GLY A 73 -5.46 -11.46 -10.77
N PRO A 74 -6.00 -12.65 -11.05
CA PRO A 74 -6.70 -12.95 -12.32
C PRO A 74 -8.21 -12.71 -12.26
N THR A 75 -8.75 -12.12 -11.18
CA THR A 75 -10.20 -11.93 -11.02
C THR A 75 -10.67 -10.69 -11.77
N HIS A 76 -11.99 -10.55 -11.93
CA HIS A 76 -12.58 -9.40 -12.61
C HIS A 76 -12.43 -8.09 -11.83
N ASP A 77 -12.02 -8.18 -10.56
CA ASP A 77 -11.89 -7.04 -9.64
C ASP A 77 -10.44 -6.52 -9.57
N ASP A 78 -9.51 -7.15 -10.30
CA ASP A 78 -8.12 -6.73 -10.42
C ASP A 78 -7.99 -5.70 -11.57
N ILE A 79 -7.44 -4.50 -11.27
CA ILE A 79 -7.45 -3.29 -12.13
C ILE A 79 -6.04 -2.74 -12.35
#